data_AF-A0A5E7E821-F1
#
_entry.id   AF-A0A5E7E821-F1
#
_cell.length_a   1.000
_cell.length_b   1.000
_cell.length_c   1.000
_cell.angle_alpha   90.00
_cell.angle_beta   90.00
_cell.angle_gamma   90.00
#
_symmetry.space_group_name_H-M   'P 1'
#
loop_
_entity.id
_entity.type
_entity.pdbx_description
1 polymer ?
#
loop_
_entity_poly.entity_id
_entity_poly.type
_entity_poly.pdbx_seq_one_letter_code
_entity_poly.pdbx_strand_id
1 'polypeptide(L)'
;MTGKMPTGVEMNGKQLRIWFIFNGQRCREPLDGIVKVNKASIAYADNKRRTILAEIKESRFDYAAHFPNSPRAAMFCGTGGASTKRTVKEGIDRWLEVQRALKASSTVVNYVSKAVHVANKFGKYRIVDISKSDIELFQAQLLKQGLAPKTVNDIFTVVRGVWADAFGDGILKANPLDRISNVGSDADLEHADPFSRAEIELIGRADPARRADARMIEFNCWAGLSLSEVIALAVEDIDLDAGLVHVRRALVVGEFKVPKERSRVRAIELIDPALELMRGIVAAAKEAPPVEITVIQRDNISSKKMKVRFLFRSSTSGLLWSGKTLSNWFTAHLKKAEVRHRGANQCRHTFASQMLSSYVPVEWVARQLGHADTTMVRKHYGRWIPKDTKSMAGIVSKMLGFRAD
;
A
#
# COMPACT_ATOMS: atom_id res chain seq x y z
N MET A 1 -12.12 -8.93 -72.68
CA MET A 1 -12.09 -9.98 -71.63
C MET A 1 -12.75 -9.44 -70.36
N THR A 2 -14.08 -9.47 -70.30
CA THR A 2 -14.87 -9.04 -69.14
C THR A 2 -15.27 -10.25 -68.32
N GLY A 3 -14.28 -10.92 -67.71
CA GLY A 3 -14.52 -11.92 -66.68
C GLY A 3 -14.95 -11.22 -65.39
N LYS A 4 -16.05 -11.68 -64.79
CA LYS A 4 -16.58 -11.15 -63.52
C LYS A 4 -15.50 -11.24 -62.43
N MET A 5 -15.15 -10.12 -61.80
CA MET A 5 -14.11 -10.10 -60.77
C MET A 5 -14.58 -10.82 -59.49
N PRO A 6 -13.67 -11.49 -58.76
CA PRO A 6 -13.98 -12.09 -57.46
C PRO A 6 -14.53 -11.08 -56.46
N THR A 7 -15.41 -11.53 -55.56
CA THR A 7 -16.04 -10.67 -54.55
C THR A 7 -14.99 -10.01 -53.67
N GLY A 8 -14.96 -8.67 -53.69
CA GLY A 8 -13.98 -7.90 -52.92
C GLY A 8 -12.73 -7.47 -53.67
N VAL A 9 -12.54 -7.91 -54.91
CA VAL A 9 -11.48 -7.46 -55.81
C VAL A 9 -12.07 -6.47 -56.81
N GLU A 10 -11.49 -5.28 -56.91
CA GLU A 10 -11.96 -4.21 -57.79
C GLU A 10 -10.78 -3.56 -58.52
N MET A 11 -11.08 -2.93 -59.66
CA MET A 11 -10.13 -2.10 -60.39
C MET A 11 -10.15 -0.67 -59.82
N ASN A 12 -8.97 -0.08 -59.65
CA ASN A 12 -8.75 1.32 -59.31
C ASN A 12 -7.83 1.96 -60.36
N GLY A 13 -8.41 2.44 -61.45
CA GLY A 13 -7.62 2.89 -62.62
C GLY A 13 -6.85 1.72 -63.24
N LYS A 14 -5.51 1.79 -63.22
CA LYS A 14 -4.61 0.74 -63.75
C LYS A 14 -4.15 -0.29 -62.70
N GLN A 15 -4.60 -0.17 -61.45
CA GLN A 15 -4.16 -1.01 -60.33
C GLN A 15 -5.32 -1.84 -59.77
N LEU A 16 -5.02 -3.03 -59.23
CA LEU A 16 -5.99 -3.81 -58.46
C LEU A 16 -6.07 -3.30 -57.03
N ARG A 17 -7.29 -3.24 -56.49
CA ARG A 17 -7.55 -2.99 -55.07
C ARG A 17 -8.40 -4.11 -54.49
N ILE A 18 -8.27 -4.32 -53.19
CA ILE A 18 -9.16 -5.20 -52.44
C ILE A 18 -9.95 -4.41 -51.40
N TRP A 19 -11.16 -4.86 -51.12
CA TRP A 19 -11.95 -4.31 -50.02
C TRP A 19 -12.41 -5.40 -49.05
N PHE A 20 -12.43 -5.02 -47.78
CA PHE A 20 -12.87 -5.86 -46.66
C PHE A 20 -13.42 -4.95 -45.56
N ILE A 21 -14.11 -5.54 -44.59
CA ILE A 21 -14.60 -4.82 -43.42
C ILE A 21 -13.66 -5.12 -42.27
N PHE A 22 -13.15 -4.08 -41.63
CA PHE A 22 -12.33 -4.18 -40.43
C PHE A 22 -12.79 -3.11 -39.42
N ASN A 23 -13.04 -3.51 -38.18
CA ASN A 23 -13.60 -2.64 -37.12
C ASN A 23 -14.84 -1.84 -37.56
N GLY A 24 -15.77 -2.50 -38.27
CA GLY A 24 -17.01 -1.88 -38.76
C GLY A 24 -16.84 -0.90 -39.92
N GLN A 25 -15.61 -0.65 -40.38
CA GLN A 25 -15.32 0.24 -41.50
C GLN A 25 -14.97 -0.55 -42.75
N ARG A 26 -15.45 -0.08 -43.91
CA ARG A 26 -15.06 -0.62 -45.22
C ARG A 26 -13.69 -0.08 -45.63
N CYS A 27 -12.67 -0.92 -45.56
CA CYS A 27 -11.32 -0.62 -46.02
C CYS A 27 -11.19 -0.96 -47.50
N ARG A 28 -10.54 -0.09 -48.27
CA ARG A 28 -10.24 -0.27 -49.69
C ARG A 28 -8.76 -0.01 -49.89
N GLU A 29 -7.98 -1.05 -50.14
CA GLU A 29 -6.52 -0.97 -50.20
C GLU A 29 -6.00 -1.36 -51.58
N PRO A 30 -5.17 -0.52 -52.23
CA PRO A 30 -4.49 -0.88 -53.46
C PRO A 30 -3.43 -1.97 -53.20
N LEU A 31 -3.22 -2.83 -54.19
CA LEU A 31 -2.17 -3.85 -54.13
C LEU A 31 -0.93 -3.36 -54.88
N ASP A 32 0.12 -3.04 -54.13
CA ASP A 32 1.41 -2.60 -54.67
C ASP A 32 2.13 -3.74 -55.40
N GLY A 33 2.93 -3.40 -56.43
CA GLY A 33 3.77 -4.36 -57.16
C GLY A 33 3.09 -5.11 -58.32
N ILE A 34 1.82 -4.81 -58.65
CA ILE A 34 1.12 -5.43 -59.79
C ILE A 34 1.31 -4.57 -61.05
N VAL A 35 2.21 -4.98 -61.94
CA VAL A 35 2.57 -4.22 -63.17
C VAL A 35 1.58 -4.45 -64.32
N LYS A 36 0.97 -5.63 -64.42
CA LYS A 36 -0.04 -5.97 -65.44
C LYS A 36 -1.20 -6.74 -64.81
N VAL A 37 -2.43 -6.32 -65.12
CA VAL A 37 -3.64 -7.01 -64.66
C VAL A 37 -3.91 -8.19 -65.60
N ASN A 38 -3.76 -9.41 -65.07
CA ASN A 38 -4.03 -10.67 -65.76
C ASN A 38 -4.76 -11.65 -64.82
N LYS A 39 -5.07 -12.86 -65.30
CA LYS A 39 -5.78 -13.88 -64.51
C LYS A 39 -5.02 -14.26 -63.23
N ALA A 40 -3.69 -14.27 -63.25
CA ALA A 40 -2.86 -14.60 -62.09
C ALA A 40 -2.85 -13.47 -61.04
N SER A 41 -2.77 -12.21 -61.45
CA SER A 41 -2.83 -11.07 -60.52
C SER A 41 -4.20 -10.95 -59.84
N ILE A 42 -5.29 -11.30 -60.55
CA ILE A 42 -6.64 -11.36 -59.98
C ILE A 42 -6.73 -12.49 -58.94
N ALA A 43 -6.17 -13.67 -59.22
CA ALA A 43 -6.13 -14.78 -58.27
C ALA A 43 -5.28 -14.47 -57.02
N TYR A 44 -4.18 -13.73 -57.18
CA TYR A 44 -3.38 -13.23 -56.06
C TYR A 44 -4.18 -12.27 -55.17
N ALA A 45 -4.90 -11.32 -55.77
CA ALA A 45 -5.73 -10.37 -55.03
C ALA A 45 -6.82 -11.07 -54.21
N ASP A 46 -7.49 -12.06 -54.81
CA ASP A 46 -8.52 -12.86 -54.14
C ASP A 46 -7.95 -13.67 -52.97
N ASN A 47 -6.81 -14.35 -53.19
CA ASN A 47 -6.13 -15.11 -52.13
C ASN A 47 -5.67 -14.20 -50.99
N LYS A 48 -5.07 -13.04 -51.28
CA LYS A 48 -4.64 -12.09 -50.24
C LYS A 48 -5.83 -11.60 -49.42
N ARG A 49 -6.96 -11.27 -50.07
CA ARG A 49 -8.19 -10.92 -49.36
C ARG A 49 -8.70 -12.06 -48.48
N ARG A 50 -8.68 -13.30 -48.97
CA ARG A 50 -9.13 -14.47 -48.19
C ARG A 50 -8.26 -14.68 -46.94
N THR A 51 -6.94 -14.54 -47.07
CA THR A 51 -6.02 -14.57 -45.92
C THR A 51 -6.36 -13.48 -44.90
N ILE A 52 -6.57 -12.25 -45.35
CA ILE A 52 -6.95 -11.13 -44.49
C ILE A 52 -8.26 -11.41 -43.75
N LEU A 53 -9.29 -11.92 -44.43
CA LEU A 53 -10.56 -12.26 -43.79
C LEU A 53 -10.41 -13.39 -42.76
N ALA A 54 -9.56 -14.38 -43.02
CA ALA A 54 -9.25 -15.44 -42.06
C ALA A 54 -8.55 -14.85 -40.81
N GLU A 55 -7.55 -13.98 -41.01
CA GLU A 55 -6.83 -13.31 -39.92
C GLU A 55 -7.71 -12.39 -39.08
N ILE A 56 -8.66 -11.69 -39.71
CA ILE A 56 -9.65 -10.86 -39.01
C ILE A 56 -10.55 -11.75 -38.16
N LYS A 57 -11.02 -12.87 -38.72
CA LYS A 57 -11.85 -13.85 -37.99
C LYS A 57 -11.10 -14.47 -36.81
N GLU A 58 -9.81 -14.72 -36.96
CA GLU A 58 -8.92 -15.28 -35.92
C GLU A 58 -8.35 -14.21 -34.97
N SER A 59 -8.76 -12.94 -35.11
CA SER A 59 -8.29 -11.81 -34.28
C SER A 59 -6.77 -11.59 -34.28
N ARG A 60 -6.07 -11.98 -35.36
CA ARG A 60 -4.60 -11.81 -35.51
C ARG A 60 -4.19 -10.93 -36.68
N PHE A 61 -5.15 -10.22 -37.28
CA PHE A 61 -4.88 -9.38 -38.44
C PHE A 61 -4.03 -8.15 -38.07
N ASP A 62 -2.86 -8.05 -38.69
CA ASP A 62 -1.98 -6.88 -38.59
C ASP A 62 -2.09 -6.05 -39.88
N TYR A 63 -2.75 -4.89 -39.77
CA TYR A 63 -2.97 -3.99 -40.90
C TYR A 63 -1.66 -3.51 -41.53
N ALA A 64 -0.65 -3.20 -40.70
CA ALA A 64 0.62 -2.65 -41.17
C ALA A 64 1.49 -3.71 -41.84
N ALA A 65 1.37 -4.97 -41.42
CA ALA A 65 2.06 -6.09 -42.08
C ALA A 65 1.55 -6.30 -43.52
N HIS A 66 0.24 -6.16 -43.75
CA HIS A 66 -0.35 -6.37 -45.08
C HIS A 66 -0.25 -5.17 -46.01
N PHE A 67 -0.33 -3.95 -45.46
CA PHE A 67 -0.38 -2.68 -46.20
C PHE A 67 0.53 -1.62 -45.57
N PRO A 68 1.86 -1.80 -45.56
CA PRO A 68 2.80 -0.92 -44.85
C PRO A 68 2.76 0.53 -45.31
N ASN A 69 2.42 0.77 -46.58
CA ASN A 69 2.36 2.11 -47.17
C ASN A 69 0.97 2.77 -47.12
N SER A 70 -0.03 2.10 -46.51
CA SER A 70 -1.38 2.66 -46.46
C SER A 70 -1.45 3.78 -45.41
N PRO A 71 -2.05 4.94 -45.72
CA PRO A 71 -2.37 5.97 -44.72
C PRO A 71 -3.23 5.41 -43.58
N ARG A 72 -4.02 4.35 -43.85
CA ARG A 72 -4.84 3.66 -42.85
C ARG A 72 -4.03 2.70 -41.99
N ALA A 73 -2.82 2.31 -42.38
CA ALA A 73 -1.93 1.51 -41.54
C ALA A 73 -1.59 2.26 -40.25
N ALA A 74 -1.34 3.58 -40.32
CA ALA A 74 -1.16 4.41 -39.14
C ALA A 74 -2.43 4.54 -38.28
N MET A 75 -3.61 4.51 -38.91
CA MET A 75 -4.91 4.58 -38.24
C MET A 75 -5.26 3.27 -37.50
N PHE A 76 -4.86 2.13 -38.04
CA PHE A 76 -5.17 0.81 -37.51
C PHE A 76 -3.99 0.11 -36.82
N CYS A 77 -2.80 0.70 -36.86
CA CYS A 77 -1.66 0.36 -36.02
C CYS A 77 -2.08 0.43 -34.54
N GLY A 78 -2.24 -0.73 -33.90
CA GLY A 78 -2.66 -0.84 -32.50
C GLY A 78 -4.17 -0.93 -32.28
N THR A 79 -4.99 -1.16 -33.31
CA THR A 79 -6.45 -1.28 -33.13
C THR A 79 -6.89 -2.69 -32.72
N GLY A 80 -6.64 -2.96 -31.45
CA GLY A 80 -7.35 -3.95 -30.63
C GLY A 80 -7.44 -3.56 -29.15
N GLY A 81 -7.06 -2.33 -28.77
CA GLY A 81 -6.97 -1.89 -27.37
C GLY A 81 -7.03 -0.38 -27.20
N ALA A 82 -7.13 0.09 -25.95
CA ALA A 82 -7.38 1.48 -25.59
C ALA A 82 -6.39 2.47 -26.24
N SER A 83 -6.84 3.71 -26.49
CA SER A 83 -6.09 4.78 -27.17
C SER A 83 -4.60 4.85 -26.79
N THR A 84 -3.71 4.69 -27.78
CA THR A 84 -2.25 4.88 -27.68
C THR A 84 -1.85 6.31 -27.26
N LYS A 85 -2.81 7.22 -27.18
CA LYS A 85 -2.63 8.61 -26.71
C LYS A 85 -2.68 8.75 -25.19
N ARG A 86 -2.90 7.66 -24.43
CA ARG A 86 -3.01 7.72 -22.97
C ARG A 86 -1.76 8.35 -22.35
N THR A 87 -1.97 9.44 -21.63
CA THR A 87 -0.93 10.10 -20.84
C THR A 87 -0.67 9.34 -19.55
N VAL A 88 0.51 9.52 -18.97
CA VAL A 88 0.84 8.92 -17.67
C VAL A 88 -0.11 9.42 -16.58
N LYS A 89 -0.53 10.69 -16.63
CA LYS A 89 -1.52 11.22 -15.70
C LYS A 89 -2.85 10.47 -15.78
N GLU A 90 -3.39 10.26 -16.99
CA GLU A 90 -4.63 9.49 -17.18
C GLU A 90 -4.48 8.04 -16.74
N GLY A 91 -3.29 7.44 -16.92
CA GLY A 91 -2.97 6.11 -16.40
C GLY A 91 -2.98 6.06 -14.88
N ILE A 92 -2.36 7.05 -14.22
CA ILE A 92 -2.37 7.21 -12.77
C ILE A 92 -3.79 7.35 -12.25
N ASP A 93 -4.60 8.23 -12.85
CA ASP A 93 -5.96 8.52 -12.41
C ASP A 93 -6.84 7.26 -12.47
N ARG A 94 -6.79 6.51 -13.58
CA ARG A 94 -7.50 5.22 -13.75
C ARG A 94 -7.03 4.17 -12.74
N TRP A 95 -5.72 3.99 -12.61
CA TRP A 95 -5.18 3.00 -11.68
C TRP A 95 -5.60 3.33 -10.24
N LEU A 96 -5.53 4.60 -9.84
CA LEU A 96 -5.96 5.05 -8.51
C LEU A 96 -7.46 4.87 -8.29
N GLU A 97 -8.31 5.07 -9.30
CA GLU A 97 -9.75 4.81 -9.22
C GLU A 97 -10.03 3.34 -8.91
N VAL A 98 -9.36 2.42 -9.60
CA VAL A 98 -9.46 0.98 -9.32
C VAL A 98 -8.93 0.66 -7.92
N GLN A 99 -7.78 1.21 -7.53
CA GLN A 99 -7.21 0.97 -6.19
C GLN A 99 -8.11 1.54 -5.08
N ARG A 100 -8.84 2.63 -5.31
CA ARG A 100 -9.83 3.18 -4.35
C ARG A 100 -10.95 2.20 -4.05
N ALA A 101 -11.37 1.42 -5.04
CA ALA A 101 -12.40 0.40 -4.85
C ALA A 101 -11.87 -0.88 -4.18
N LEU A 102 -10.62 -1.26 -4.46
CA LEU A 102 -10.08 -2.58 -4.07
C LEU A 102 -9.20 -2.58 -2.82
N LYS A 103 -8.65 -1.43 -2.41
CA LYS A 103 -7.66 -1.35 -1.33
C LYS A 103 -8.18 -0.52 -0.16
N ALA A 104 -7.61 -0.77 1.01
CA ALA A 104 -7.90 0.02 2.20
C ALA A 104 -7.50 1.50 2.01
N SER A 105 -8.28 2.41 2.60
CA SER A 105 -8.11 3.87 2.50
C SER A 105 -6.68 4.34 2.78
N SER A 106 -6.00 3.77 3.78
CA SER A 106 -4.60 4.08 4.10
C SER A 106 -3.61 3.74 2.99
N THR A 107 -3.83 2.62 2.30
CA THR A 107 -2.99 2.20 1.17
C THR A 107 -3.18 3.15 0.00
N VAL A 108 -4.43 3.53 -0.28
CA VAL A 108 -4.78 4.49 -1.34
C VAL A 108 -4.16 5.85 -1.06
N VAL A 109 -4.23 6.36 0.18
CA VAL A 109 -3.59 7.63 0.55
C VAL A 109 -2.09 7.58 0.30
N ASN A 110 -1.42 6.47 0.63
CA ASN A 110 0.00 6.29 0.31
C ASN A 110 0.24 6.32 -1.20
N TYR A 111 -0.56 5.58 -1.99
CA TYR A 111 -0.46 5.56 -3.45
C TYR A 111 -0.67 6.94 -4.07
N VAL A 112 -1.68 7.69 -3.63
CA VAL A 112 -1.93 9.07 -4.09
C VAL A 112 -0.71 9.95 -3.79
N SER A 113 -0.17 9.87 -2.57
CA SER A 113 1.05 10.62 -2.20
C SER A 113 2.24 10.24 -3.09
N LYS A 114 2.44 8.96 -3.40
CA LYS A 114 3.55 8.50 -4.24
C LYS A 114 3.35 8.83 -5.71
N ALA A 115 2.11 8.79 -6.19
CA ALA A 115 1.75 9.11 -7.56
C ALA A 115 2.09 10.56 -7.95
N VAL A 116 2.14 11.50 -6.99
CA VAL A 116 2.58 12.88 -7.22
C VAL A 116 3.99 12.92 -7.83
N HIS A 117 4.92 12.09 -7.36
CA HIS A 117 6.27 12.04 -7.91
C HIS A 117 6.27 11.60 -9.39
N VAL A 118 5.46 10.59 -9.71
CA VAL A 118 5.31 10.07 -11.08
C VAL A 118 4.63 11.10 -11.99
N ALA A 119 3.56 11.73 -11.51
CA ALA A 119 2.82 12.75 -12.24
C ALA A 119 3.68 14.00 -12.52
N ASN A 120 4.47 14.45 -11.55
CA ASN A 120 5.37 15.59 -11.71
C ASN A 120 6.44 15.32 -12.78
N LYS A 121 6.95 14.09 -12.85
CA LYS A 121 7.98 13.71 -13.83
C LYS A 121 7.41 13.44 -15.22
N PHE A 122 6.37 12.61 -15.29
CA PHE A 122 5.93 12.01 -16.55
C PHE A 122 4.48 12.34 -16.93
N GLY A 123 3.71 13.03 -16.07
CA GLY A 123 2.25 13.14 -16.21
C GLY A 123 1.75 13.66 -17.56
N LYS A 124 2.49 14.57 -18.20
CA LYS A 124 2.15 15.18 -19.49
C LYS A 124 2.53 14.31 -20.71
N TYR A 125 3.40 13.32 -20.52
CA TYR A 125 3.89 12.47 -21.59
C TYR A 125 2.96 11.27 -21.79
N ARG A 126 2.95 10.72 -23.00
CA ARG A 126 2.24 9.48 -23.28
C ARG A 126 3.00 8.31 -22.68
N ILE A 127 2.28 7.31 -22.18
CA ILE A 127 2.88 6.11 -21.58
C ILE A 127 3.81 5.41 -22.59
N VAL A 128 3.42 5.39 -23.88
CA VAL A 128 4.17 4.75 -24.97
C VAL A 128 5.49 5.45 -25.33
N ASP A 129 5.64 6.73 -24.96
CA ASP A 129 6.84 7.51 -25.30
C ASP A 129 7.94 7.40 -24.23
N ILE A 130 7.64 6.80 -23.08
CA ILE A 130 8.58 6.68 -21.97
C ILE A 130 9.34 5.36 -22.11
N SER A 131 10.66 5.46 -22.33
CA SER A 131 11.52 4.28 -22.45
C SER A 131 11.85 3.66 -21.10
N LYS A 132 12.34 2.42 -21.11
CA LYS A 132 12.89 1.75 -19.92
C LYS A 132 14.00 2.58 -19.27
N SER A 133 14.89 3.18 -20.07
CA SER A 133 15.99 4.01 -19.60
C SER A 133 15.51 5.29 -18.92
N ASP A 134 14.41 5.90 -19.38
CA ASP A 134 13.82 7.07 -18.73
C ASP A 134 13.31 6.73 -17.32
N ILE A 135 12.73 5.54 -17.16
CA ILE A 135 12.21 5.06 -15.88
C ILE A 135 13.37 4.74 -14.92
N GLU A 136 14.45 4.11 -15.39
CA GLU A 136 15.66 3.87 -14.58
C GLU A 136 16.30 5.20 -14.15
N LEU A 137 16.38 6.18 -15.06
CA LEU A 137 16.87 7.50 -14.74
C LEU A 137 16.00 8.19 -13.69
N PHE A 138 14.68 8.02 -13.75
CA PHE A 138 13.78 8.51 -12.72
C PHE A 138 14.03 7.84 -11.37
N GLN A 139 14.27 6.52 -11.32
CA GLN A 139 14.64 5.81 -10.09
C GLN A 139 15.90 6.41 -9.45
N ALA A 140 16.94 6.61 -10.26
CA ALA A 140 18.21 7.19 -9.81
C ALA A 140 18.05 8.65 -9.35
N GLN A 141 17.20 9.43 -10.03
CA GLN A 141 16.90 10.81 -9.63
C GLN A 141 16.22 10.89 -8.27
N LEU A 142 15.28 9.98 -7.96
CA LEU A 142 14.64 9.94 -6.64
C LEU A 142 15.66 9.64 -5.53
N LEU A 143 16.60 8.72 -5.76
CA LEU A 143 17.68 8.46 -4.81
C LEU A 143 18.60 9.67 -4.64
N LYS A 144 18.97 10.34 -5.74
CA LYS A 144 19.81 11.55 -5.70
C LYS A 144 19.13 12.72 -4.98
N GLN A 145 17.81 12.75 -4.95
CA GLN A 145 17.01 13.71 -4.16
C GLN A 145 16.99 13.38 -2.65
N GLY A 146 17.65 12.30 -2.21
CA GLY A 146 17.73 11.90 -0.81
C GLY A 146 16.54 11.08 -0.32
N LEU A 147 15.68 10.57 -1.21
CA LEU A 147 14.62 9.65 -0.79
C LEU A 147 15.19 8.29 -0.41
N ALA A 148 14.73 7.75 0.73
CA ALA A 148 15.12 6.42 1.18
C ALA A 148 14.71 5.32 0.16
N PRO A 149 15.48 4.23 0.01
CA PRO A 149 15.19 3.15 -0.94
C PRO A 149 13.77 2.58 -0.83
N LYS A 150 13.25 2.42 0.39
CA LYS A 150 11.86 2.00 0.64
C LYS A 150 10.85 2.96 0.01
N THR A 151 11.05 4.26 0.18
CA THR A 151 10.17 5.28 -0.41
C THR A 151 10.23 5.26 -1.93
N VAL A 152 11.41 5.05 -2.51
CA VAL A 152 11.57 4.87 -3.96
C VAL A 152 10.83 3.64 -4.45
N ASN A 153 10.95 2.51 -3.76
CA ASN A 153 10.22 1.28 -4.09
C ASN A 153 8.69 1.44 -3.98
N ASP A 154 8.20 2.21 -2.99
CA ASP A 154 6.78 2.56 -2.88
C ASP A 154 6.31 3.42 -4.07
N ILE A 155 7.13 4.36 -4.55
CA ILE A 155 6.85 5.13 -5.79
C ILE A 155 6.81 4.18 -6.99
N PHE A 156 7.74 3.24 -7.06
CA PHE A 156 7.80 2.26 -8.13
C PHE A 156 6.65 1.24 -8.09
N THR A 157 5.95 1.09 -6.97
CA THR A 157 4.70 0.32 -6.93
C THR A 157 3.62 0.98 -7.80
N VAL A 158 3.53 2.32 -7.78
CA VAL A 158 2.62 3.08 -8.65
C VAL A 158 3.05 2.97 -10.11
N VAL A 159 4.35 3.14 -10.40
CA VAL A 159 4.90 3.00 -11.76
C VAL A 159 4.59 1.62 -12.32
N ARG A 160 4.79 0.56 -11.51
CA ARG A 160 4.45 -0.83 -11.87
C ARG A 160 2.98 -1.04 -12.17
N GLY A 161 2.08 -0.50 -11.35
CA GLY A 161 0.65 -0.55 -11.59
C GLY A 161 0.25 0.10 -12.91
N VAL A 162 0.67 1.34 -13.14
CA VAL A 162 0.27 2.13 -14.31
C VAL A 162 0.76 1.51 -15.63
N TRP A 163 2.00 1.01 -15.68
CA TRP A 163 2.53 0.37 -16.90
C TRP A 163 2.00 -1.04 -17.11
N ALA A 164 1.70 -1.79 -16.04
CA ALA A 164 1.05 -3.09 -16.14
C ALA A 164 -0.37 -2.95 -16.71
N ASP A 165 -1.15 -1.98 -16.24
CA ASP A 165 -2.49 -1.68 -16.77
C ASP A 165 -2.41 -1.26 -18.26
N ALA A 166 -1.46 -0.41 -18.63
CA ALA A 166 -1.27 -0.01 -20.01
C ALA A 166 -0.86 -1.18 -20.93
N PHE A 167 -0.05 -2.11 -20.42
CA PHE A 167 0.28 -3.34 -21.14
C PHE A 167 -0.94 -4.26 -21.28
N GLY A 168 -1.73 -4.45 -20.21
CA GLY A 168 -2.97 -5.24 -20.24
C GLY A 168 -4.02 -4.68 -21.22
N ASP A 169 -4.08 -3.36 -21.36
CA ASP A 169 -4.95 -2.66 -22.31
C ASP A 169 -4.45 -2.66 -23.77
N GLY A 170 -3.29 -3.28 -24.04
CA GLY A 170 -2.68 -3.33 -25.37
C GLY A 170 -2.06 -2.01 -25.85
N ILE A 171 -1.90 -1.01 -24.96
CA ILE A 171 -1.25 0.27 -25.28
C ILE A 171 0.26 0.06 -25.48
N LEU A 172 0.86 -0.80 -24.66
CA LEU A 172 2.26 -1.19 -24.73
C LEU A 172 2.38 -2.59 -25.35
N LYS A 173 3.37 -2.79 -26.23
CA LYS A 173 3.71 -4.12 -26.77
C LYS A 173 4.47 -4.99 -25.77
N ALA A 174 5.17 -4.37 -24.83
CA ALA A 174 5.95 -5.02 -23.79
C ALA A 174 6.00 -4.12 -22.54
N ASN A 175 6.03 -4.72 -21.36
CA ASN A 175 6.17 -3.99 -20.12
C ASN A 175 7.66 -3.69 -19.83
N PRO A 176 8.11 -2.42 -19.82
CA PRO A 176 9.52 -2.09 -19.57
C PRO A 176 9.98 -2.41 -18.14
N LEU A 177 9.05 -2.59 -17.19
CA LEU A 177 9.37 -2.70 -15.77
C LEU A 177 9.77 -4.11 -15.32
N ASP A 178 9.55 -5.12 -16.16
CA ASP A 178 9.98 -6.50 -15.90
C ASP A 178 11.50 -6.59 -15.76
N ARG A 179 12.23 -5.60 -16.31
CA ARG A 179 13.70 -5.50 -16.28
C ARG A 179 14.23 -4.42 -15.35
N ILE A 180 13.38 -3.84 -14.51
CA ILE A 180 13.79 -2.84 -13.52
C ILE A 180 13.66 -3.45 -12.13
N SER A 181 14.79 -3.65 -11.47
CA SER A 181 14.86 -4.18 -10.11
C SER A 181 14.43 -3.14 -9.08
N ASN A 182 13.96 -3.60 -7.92
CA ASN A 182 13.79 -2.73 -6.77
C ASN A 182 15.15 -2.26 -6.27
N VAL A 183 15.17 -1.06 -5.70
CA VAL A 183 16.39 -0.55 -5.07
C VAL A 183 16.65 -1.36 -3.81
N GLY A 184 17.84 -1.95 -3.72
CA GLY A 184 18.31 -2.60 -2.51
C GLY A 184 18.37 -1.60 -1.36
N SER A 185 18.06 -2.05 -0.16
CA SER A 185 18.32 -1.29 1.06
C SER A 185 19.28 -2.09 1.90
N ASP A 186 20.37 -1.46 2.35
CA ASP A 186 21.19 -1.91 3.48
C ASP A 186 20.40 -1.73 4.78
N ALA A 187 19.19 -2.27 4.81
CA ALA A 187 18.34 -2.23 5.97
C ALA A 187 18.98 -3.13 7.03
N ASP A 188 19.96 -2.59 7.75
CA ASP A 188 19.95 -2.72 9.19
C ASP A 188 18.49 -2.51 9.60
N LEU A 189 17.85 -3.64 9.92
CA LEU A 189 16.45 -3.73 10.30
C LEU A 189 16.11 -2.50 11.14
N GLU A 190 15.07 -1.74 10.80
CA GLU A 190 14.65 -0.59 11.60
C GLU A 190 14.60 -1.02 13.07
N HIS A 191 15.65 -0.69 13.82
CA HIS A 191 15.91 -1.32 15.11
C HIS A 191 14.90 -0.74 16.07
N ALA A 192 14.27 -1.60 16.87
CA ALA A 192 13.47 -1.13 17.98
C ALA A 192 14.30 -0.14 18.80
N ASP A 193 13.74 1.05 19.04
CA ASP A 193 14.36 2.09 19.88
C ASP A 193 13.47 2.29 21.11
N PRO A 194 13.45 1.32 22.03
CA PRO A 194 12.53 1.31 23.15
C PRO A 194 12.88 2.42 24.16
N PHE A 195 11.84 2.94 24.81
CA PHE A 195 12.00 3.81 25.98
C PHE A 195 12.39 2.99 27.20
N SER A 196 13.35 3.48 27.98
CA SER A 196 13.67 2.96 29.31
C SER A 196 12.57 3.31 30.31
N ARG A 197 12.53 2.62 31.45
CA ARG A 197 11.56 2.90 32.52
C ARG A 197 11.68 4.33 33.06
N ALA A 198 12.90 4.84 33.21
CA ALA A 198 13.15 6.21 33.62
C ALA A 198 12.60 7.23 32.61
N GLU A 199 12.76 6.98 31.31
CA GLU A 199 12.18 7.83 30.25
C GLU A 199 10.65 7.78 30.26
N ILE A 200 10.04 6.61 30.53
CA ILE A 200 8.57 6.49 30.65
C ILE A 200 8.06 7.35 31.82
N GLU A 201 8.74 7.33 32.96
CA GLU A 201 8.40 8.15 34.12
C GLU A 201 8.52 9.65 33.80
N LEU A 202 9.63 10.05 33.15
CA LEU A 202 9.84 11.43 32.69
C LEU A 202 8.73 11.88 31.75
N ILE A 203 8.34 11.05 30.77
CA ILE A 203 7.23 11.31 29.85
C ILE A 203 5.92 11.50 30.64
N GLY A 204 5.65 10.67 31.64
CA GLY A 204 4.44 10.72 32.45
C GLY A 204 4.30 12.01 33.26
N ARG A 205 5.41 12.57 33.77
CA ARG A 205 5.44 13.72 34.69
C ARG A 205 5.81 15.06 34.04
N ALA A 206 6.28 15.06 32.79
CA ALA A 206 6.80 16.26 32.12
C ALA A 206 5.82 17.43 32.03
N ASP A 207 4.51 17.15 31.94
CA ASP A 207 3.49 18.18 31.84
C ASP A 207 2.21 17.79 32.59
N PRO A 208 2.02 18.26 33.84
CA PRO A 208 0.83 17.97 34.64
C PRO A 208 -0.47 18.43 33.95
N ALA A 209 -0.45 19.53 33.21
CA ALA A 209 -1.62 20.02 32.48
C ALA A 209 -2.00 19.12 31.30
N ARG A 210 -1.05 18.30 30.81
CA ARG A 210 -1.23 17.33 29.72
C ARG A 210 -1.16 15.89 30.22
N ARG A 211 -1.41 15.65 31.52
CA ARG A 211 -1.32 14.31 32.13
C ARG A 211 -2.24 13.29 31.46
N ALA A 212 -3.43 13.73 31.04
CA ALA A 212 -4.39 12.89 30.31
C ALA A 212 -3.83 12.40 28.97
N ASP A 213 -3.10 13.25 28.24
CA ASP A 213 -2.44 12.89 26.98
C ASP A 213 -1.25 11.95 27.24
N ALA A 214 -0.42 12.26 28.25
CA ALA A 214 0.76 11.45 28.61
C ALA A 214 0.41 10.03 29.07
N ARG A 215 -0.71 9.88 29.82
CA ARG A 215 -1.28 8.58 30.25
C ARG A 215 -1.46 7.60 29.10
N MET A 216 -1.82 8.08 27.91
CA MET A 216 -1.97 7.23 26.72
C MET A 216 -0.65 6.60 26.29
N ILE A 217 0.42 7.39 26.25
CA ILE A 217 1.76 6.95 25.84
C ILE A 217 2.33 5.98 26.88
N GLU A 218 2.22 6.35 28.16
CA GLU A 218 2.65 5.54 29.30
C GLU A 218 1.95 4.18 29.30
N PHE A 219 0.61 4.17 29.18
CA PHE A 219 -0.17 2.95 29.07
C PHE A 219 0.29 2.08 27.90
N ASN A 220 0.53 2.69 26.72
CA ASN A 220 0.90 1.92 25.55
C ASN A 220 2.32 1.32 25.64
N CYS A 221 3.22 1.91 26.42
CA CYS A 221 4.52 1.29 26.76
C CYS A 221 4.36 -0.01 27.56
N TRP A 222 3.24 -0.18 28.28
CA TRP A 222 2.94 -1.35 29.09
C TRP A 222 1.97 -2.35 28.45
N ALA A 223 1.26 -1.95 27.40
CA ALA A 223 0.22 -2.76 26.76
C ALA A 223 0.50 -3.12 25.29
N GLY A 224 1.45 -2.43 24.62
CA GLY A 224 1.96 -2.85 23.30
C GLY A 224 0.96 -2.77 22.14
N LEU A 225 -0.07 -1.91 22.22
CA LEU A 225 -1.01 -1.74 21.12
C LEU A 225 -0.37 -0.96 19.96
N SER A 226 -0.83 -1.25 18.74
CA SER A 226 -0.54 -0.34 17.62
C SER A 226 -1.23 1.00 17.86
N LEU A 227 -0.67 2.07 17.29
CA LEU A 227 -1.15 3.42 17.61
C LEU A 227 -2.63 3.64 17.24
N SER A 228 -3.05 3.10 16.11
CA SER A 228 -4.46 3.16 15.68
C SER A 228 -5.40 2.37 16.59
N GLU A 229 -4.93 1.30 17.25
CA GLU A 229 -5.73 0.52 18.20
C GLU A 229 -5.88 1.29 19.51
N VAL A 230 -4.80 1.80 20.11
CA VAL A 230 -4.88 2.56 21.37
C VAL A 230 -5.73 3.82 21.23
N ILE A 231 -5.61 4.55 20.11
CA ILE A 231 -6.45 5.74 19.84
C ILE A 231 -7.94 5.39 19.81
N ALA A 232 -8.30 4.17 19.38
CA ALA A 232 -9.68 3.75 19.21
C ALA A 232 -10.27 3.05 20.44
N LEU A 233 -9.49 2.80 21.50
CA LEU A 233 -9.97 2.14 22.72
C LEU A 233 -11.06 2.97 23.42
N ALA A 234 -12.09 2.30 23.91
CA ALA A 234 -13.15 2.86 24.72
C ALA A 234 -13.36 2.06 26.01
N VAL A 235 -14.12 2.65 26.93
CA VAL A 235 -14.52 2.03 28.20
C VAL A 235 -15.13 0.64 27.97
N GLU A 236 -15.96 0.49 26.92
CA GLU A 236 -16.65 -0.77 26.59
C GLU A 236 -15.71 -1.90 26.11
N ASP A 237 -14.43 -1.60 25.91
CA ASP A 237 -13.41 -2.59 25.55
C ASP A 237 -12.62 -3.11 26.76
N ILE A 238 -12.82 -2.54 27.95
CA ILE A 238 -11.99 -2.79 29.14
C ILE A 238 -12.75 -3.61 30.16
N ASP A 239 -12.12 -4.70 30.61
CA ASP A 239 -12.54 -5.49 31.76
C ASP A 239 -11.51 -5.28 32.90
N LEU A 240 -11.84 -4.41 33.85
CA LEU A 240 -10.95 -4.07 34.97
C LEU A 240 -10.86 -5.17 36.03
N ASP A 241 -11.82 -6.08 36.07
CA ASP A 241 -11.86 -7.16 37.05
C ASP A 241 -11.03 -8.34 36.58
N ALA A 242 -11.15 -8.69 35.28
CA ALA A 242 -10.29 -9.68 34.64
C ALA A 242 -8.91 -9.12 34.24
N GLY A 243 -8.72 -7.80 34.29
CA GLY A 243 -7.48 -7.14 33.85
C GLY A 243 -7.24 -7.26 32.35
N LEU A 244 -8.29 -7.17 31.53
CA LEU A 244 -8.23 -7.39 30.09
C LEU A 244 -8.59 -6.14 29.27
N VAL A 245 -7.91 -5.98 28.14
CA VAL A 245 -8.29 -5.03 27.09
C VAL A 245 -8.63 -5.77 25.81
N HIS A 246 -9.88 -5.67 25.38
CA HIS A 246 -10.35 -6.28 24.14
C HIS A 246 -10.07 -5.37 22.94
N VAL A 247 -9.15 -5.77 22.07
CA VAL A 247 -8.85 -4.99 20.86
C VAL A 247 -9.90 -5.26 19.79
N ARG A 248 -10.92 -4.39 19.76
CA ARG A 248 -12.09 -4.56 18.86
C ARG A 248 -12.03 -3.72 17.58
N ARG A 249 -11.29 -2.62 17.60
CA ARG A 249 -11.25 -1.63 16.50
C ARG A 249 -9.95 -0.84 16.47
N ALA A 250 -9.70 -0.22 15.33
CA ALA A 250 -8.61 0.72 15.11
C ALA A 250 -9.12 1.94 14.32
N LEU A 251 -8.57 3.12 14.59
CA LEU A 251 -8.84 4.35 13.85
C LEU A 251 -7.73 4.58 12.82
N VAL A 252 -8.08 4.50 11.53
CA VAL A 252 -7.10 4.63 10.44
C VAL A 252 -7.65 5.58 9.39
N VAL A 253 -6.98 6.72 9.19
CA VAL A 253 -7.39 7.77 8.24
C VAL A 253 -8.84 8.22 8.48
N GLY A 254 -9.21 8.43 9.75
CA GLY A 254 -10.55 8.88 10.12
C GLY A 254 -11.64 7.80 10.13
N GLU A 255 -11.34 6.58 9.69
CA GLU A 255 -12.30 5.48 9.64
C GLU A 255 -12.03 4.49 10.78
N PHE A 256 -13.09 4.11 11.50
CA PHE A 256 -13.04 2.99 12.42
C PHE A 256 -13.21 1.68 11.67
N LYS A 257 -12.31 0.74 11.91
CA LYS A 257 -12.40 -0.61 11.32
C LYS A 257 -11.99 -1.67 12.30
N VAL A 258 -12.55 -2.86 12.12
CA VAL A 258 -12.09 -4.04 12.82
C VAL A 258 -10.68 -4.44 12.34
N PRO A 259 -9.84 -5.05 13.19
CA PRO A 259 -8.54 -5.56 12.76
C PRO A 259 -8.66 -6.54 11.59
N LYS A 260 -7.73 -6.41 10.62
CA LYS A 260 -7.76 -7.14 9.33
C LYS A 260 -7.70 -8.66 9.48
N GLU A 261 -6.95 -9.16 10.45
CA GLU A 261 -6.77 -10.58 10.74
C GLU A 261 -7.66 -11.01 11.91
N ARG A 262 -8.35 -12.17 11.81
CA ARG A 262 -9.18 -12.69 12.92
C ARG A 262 -8.36 -12.89 14.21
N SER A 263 -7.08 -13.26 14.08
CA SER A 263 -6.13 -13.41 15.19
C SER A 263 -5.84 -12.10 15.95
N ARG A 264 -6.14 -10.94 15.37
CA ARG A 264 -5.94 -9.63 16.03
C ARG A 264 -7.12 -9.20 16.89
N VAL A 265 -8.26 -9.86 16.80
CA VAL A 265 -9.29 -9.77 17.84
C VAL A 265 -8.76 -10.56 19.03
N ARG A 266 -8.09 -9.84 19.93
CA ARG A 266 -7.38 -10.39 21.07
C ARG A 266 -7.80 -9.68 22.34
N ALA A 267 -7.67 -10.39 23.45
CA ALA A 267 -7.62 -9.77 24.76
C ALA A 267 -6.16 -9.57 25.13
N ILE A 268 -5.82 -8.35 25.57
CA ILE A 268 -4.52 -8.03 26.13
C ILE A 268 -4.62 -8.18 27.63
N GLU A 269 -3.80 -9.05 28.21
CA GLU A 269 -3.68 -9.19 29.67
C GLU A 269 -2.82 -8.04 30.19
N LEU A 270 -3.37 -7.22 31.09
CA LEU A 270 -2.70 -6.07 31.68
C LEU A 270 -1.82 -6.50 32.85
N ILE A 271 -0.55 -6.08 32.81
CA ILE A 271 0.32 -6.11 33.99
C ILE A 271 -0.11 -5.04 35.01
N ASP A 272 0.27 -5.19 36.28
CA ASP A 272 -0.20 -4.32 37.36
C ASP A 272 -0.03 -2.81 37.10
N PRO A 273 1.12 -2.31 36.60
CA PRO A 273 1.26 -0.88 36.28
C PRO A 273 0.28 -0.40 35.20
N ALA A 274 -0.02 -1.24 34.23
CA ALA A 274 -0.98 -0.92 33.16
C ALA A 274 -2.42 -0.94 33.69
N LEU A 275 -2.75 -1.90 34.56
CA LEU A 275 -4.07 -2.02 35.17
C LEU A 275 -4.37 -0.85 36.11
N GLU A 276 -3.43 -0.48 36.97
CA GLU A 276 -3.54 0.69 37.86
C GLU A 276 -3.80 1.97 37.06
N LEU A 277 -2.99 2.21 36.03
CA LEU A 277 -3.14 3.36 35.15
C LEU A 277 -4.50 3.36 34.44
N MET A 278 -4.95 2.18 33.97
CA MET A 278 -6.21 2.02 33.27
C MET A 278 -7.42 2.29 34.16
N ARG A 279 -7.38 1.94 35.45
CA ARG A 279 -8.46 2.28 36.41
C ARG A 279 -8.72 3.79 36.44
N GLY A 280 -7.66 4.59 36.54
CA GLY A 280 -7.75 6.05 36.51
C GLY A 280 -8.22 6.61 35.17
N ILE A 281 -7.78 6.02 34.05
CA ILE A 281 -8.21 6.43 32.70
C ILE A 281 -9.71 6.13 32.49
N VAL A 282 -10.18 4.94 32.87
CA VAL A 282 -11.59 4.55 32.75
C VAL A 282 -12.48 5.43 33.62
N ALA A 283 -12.08 5.72 34.85
CA ALA A 283 -12.82 6.62 35.74
C ALA A 283 -13.02 8.00 35.09
N ALA A 284 -11.97 8.60 34.55
CA ALA A 284 -12.06 9.89 33.86
C ALA A 284 -12.90 9.84 32.57
N ALA A 285 -12.82 8.74 31.81
CA ALA A 285 -13.54 8.59 30.54
C ALA A 285 -15.05 8.36 30.72
N LYS A 286 -15.49 7.80 31.85
CA LYS A 286 -16.91 7.56 32.16
C LYS A 286 -17.73 8.84 32.30
N GLU A 287 -17.08 9.95 32.68
CA GLU A 287 -17.70 11.27 32.78
C GLU A 287 -18.11 11.85 31.41
N ALA A 288 -17.50 11.38 30.33
CA ALA A 288 -17.82 11.84 28.98
C ALA A 288 -19.06 11.11 28.41
N PRO A 289 -19.92 11.81 27.63
CA PRO A 289 -21.04 11.17 26.97
C PRO A 289 -20.56 10.17 25.90
N PRO A 290 -21.27 9.05 25.70
CA PRO A 290 -20.95 8.11 24.64
C PRO A 290 -21.19 8.74 23.26
N VAL A 291 -20.36 8.37 22.29
CA VAL A 291 -20.44 8.83 20.90
C VAL A 291 -20.84 7.66 20.01
N GLU A 292 -21.75 7.92 19.06
CA GLU A 292 -22.08 6.95 18.01
C GLU A 292 -20.98 6.96 16.93
N ILE A 293 -20.46 5.78 16.61
CA ILE A 293 -19.47 5.56 15.57
C ILE A 293 -19.93 4.46 14.61
N THR A 294 -19.43 4.53 13.39
CA THR A 294 -19.61 3.49 12.37
C THR A 294 -18.30 2.73 12.22
N VAL A 295 -18.33 1.42 12.45
CA VAL A 295 -17.16 0.54 12.36
C VAL A 295 -17.27 -0.32 11.10
N ILE A 296 -16.35 -0.14 10.17
CA ILE A 296 -16.21 -0.93 8.96
C ILE A 296 -15.77 -2.34 9.33
N GLN A 297 -16.44 -3.35 8.77
CA GLN A 297 -16.17 -4.75 9.03
C GLN A 297 -15.07 -5.29 8.10
N ARG A 298 -14.69 -6.57 8.27
CA ARG A 298 -13.52 -7.16 7.58
C ARG A 298 -13.67 -7.22 6.06
N ASP A 299 -14.89 -7.27 5.55
CA ASP A 299 -15.20 -7.25 4.12
C ASP A 299 -14.93 -5.88 3.47
N ASN A 300 -14.64 -4.84 4.27
CA ASN A 300 -14.52 -3.44 3.87
C ASN A 300 -15.77 -2.86 3.18
N ILE A 301 -16.91 -3.53 3.32
CA ILE A 301 -18.18 -3.16 2.68
C ILE A 301 -19.24 -2.94 3.75
N SER A 302 -19.44 -3.92 4.64
CA SER A 302 -20.42 -3.80 5.70
C SER A 302 -19.88 -2.93 6.83
N SER A 303 -20.81 -2.26 7.52
CA SER A 303 -20.49 -1.44 8.68
C SER A 303 -21.50 -1.64 9.80
N LYS A 304 -21.06 -1.44 11.04
CA LYS A 304 -21.90 -1.57 12.23
C LYS A 304 -21.80 -0.32 13.06
N LYS A 305 -22.96 0.21 13.47
CA LYS A 305 -23.05 1.32 14.43
C LYS A 305 -22.79 0.84 15.85
N MET A 306 -22.04 1.61 16.61
CA MET A 306 -21.73 1.35 18.01
C MET A 306 -21.76 2.65 18.81
N LYS A 307 -22.17 2.60 20.07
CA LYS A 307 -22.05 3.72 21.02
C LYS A 307 -20.89 3.41 21.97
N VAL A 308 -19.91 4.31 22.04
CA VAL A 308 -18.67 4.08 22.80
C VAL A 308 -18.19 5.33 23.54
N ARG A 309 -17.46 5.15 24.64
CA ARG A 309 -16.76 6.21 25.38
C ARG A 309 -15.25 6.10 25.23
N PHE A 310 -14.68 6.83 24.28
CA PHE A 310 -13.24 6.78 24.02
C PHE A 310 -12.41 7.15 25.25
N LEU A 311 -11.39 6.33 25.53
CA LEU A 311 -10.48 6.50 26.66
C LEU A 311 -9.50 7.65 26.43
N PHE A 312 -9.07 7.85 25.19
CA PHE A 312 -7.99 8.76 24.85
C PHE A 312 -8.43 9.82 23.85
N ARG A 313 -8.35 11.07 24.28
CA ARG A 313 -8.63 12.28 23.49
C ARG A 313 -7.51 13.29 23.77
N SER A 314 -7.31 14.22 22.86
CA SER A 314 -6.47 15.37 23.17
C SER A 314 -7.14 16.18 24.27
N SER A 315 -6.42 16.45 25.37
CA SER A 315 -6.96 17.27 26.46
C SER A 315 -7.24 18.71 26.04
N THR A 316 -6.56 19.19 25.00
CA THR A 316 -6.72 20.56 24.47
C THR A 316 -7.92 20.68 23.54
N SER A 317 -8.11 19.75 22.61
CA SER A 317 -9.18 19.86 21.60
C SER A 317 -10.42 19.01 21.89
N GLY A 318 -10.34 18.04 22.80
CA GLY A 318 -11.40 17.03 23.03
C GLY A 318 -11.56 16.01 21.89
N LEU A 319 -10.84 16.19 20.78
CA LEU A 319 -10.89 15.32 19.61
C LEU A 319 -10.01 14.09 19.79
N LEU A 320 -10.31 13.05 19.01
CA LEU A 320 -9.43 11.90 18.89
C LEU A 320 -8.12 12.29 18.23
N TRP A 321 -7.06 11.58 18.61
CA TRP A 321 -5.76 11.75 18.01
C TRP A 321 -5.73 11.29 16.55
N SER A 322 -4.99 12.04 15.74
CA SER A 322 -4.55 11.62 14.41
C SER A 322 -3.04 11.39 14.45
N GLY A 323 -2.49 10.65 13.48
CA GLY A 323 -1.04 10.45 13.40
C GLY A 323 -0.26 11.77 13.39
N LYS A 324 -0.76 12.79 12.68
CA LYS A 324 -0.15 14.13 12.62
C LYS A 324 -0.25 14.87 13.95
N THR A 325 -1.44 14.99 14.52
CA THR A 325 -1.65 15.77 15.75
C THR A 325 -0.92 15.15 16.93
N LEU A 326 -0.91 13.82 17.03
CA LEU A 326 -0.16 13.13 18.07
C LEU A 326 1.34 13.28 17.88
N SER A 327 1.87 13.11 16.66
CA SER A 327 3.30 13.26 16.40
C SER A 327 3.80 14.66 16.75
N ASN A 328 3.03 15.69 16.40
CA ASN A 328 3.37 17.08 16.72
C ASN A 328 3.39 17.33 18.22
N TRP A 329 2.32 16.94 18.92
CA TRP A 329 2.25 17.08 20.37
C TRP A 329 3.36 16.28 21.07
N PHE A 330 3.53 15.02 20.71
CA PHE A 330 4.49 14.14 21.38
C PHE A 330 5.94 14.59 21.17
N THR A 331 6.26 15.15 20.00
CA THR A 331 7.57 15.77 19.73
C THR A 331 7.85 16.92 20.69
N ALA A 332 6.88 17.82 20.89
CA ALA A 332 7.02 18.92 21.84
C ALA A 332 7.05 18.42 23.29
N HIS A 333 6.25 17.40 23.61
CA HIS A 333 6.19 16.79 24.94
C HIS A 333 7.50 16.11 25.32
N LEU A 334 8.13 15.36 24.41
CA LEU A 334 9.44 14.74 24.63
C LEU A 334 10.53 15.77 24.87
N LYS A 335 10.52 16.90 24.17
CA LYS A 335 11.45 18.00 24.41
C LYS A 335 11.30 18.55 25.83
N LYS A 336 10.06 18.71 26.32
CA LYS A 336 9.76 19.15 27.70
C LYS A 336 10.14 18.10 28.74
N ALA A 337 10.04 16.81 28.39
CA ALA A 337 10.45 15.70 29.23
C ALA A 337 11.97 15.47 29.27
N GLU A 338 12.74 16.22 28.46
CA GLU A 338 14.18 16.00 28.26
C GLU A 338 14.52 14.58 27.77
N VAL A 339 13.60 13.96 27.04
CA VAL A 339 13.77 12.62 26.45
C VAL A 339 14.08 12.75 24.97
N ARG A 340 15.07 11.99 24.48
CA ARG A 340 15.42 11.97 23.05
C ARG A 340 14.19 11.67 22.20
N HIS A 341 14.05 12.41 21.10
CA HIS A 341 12.93 12.26 20.18
C HIS A 341 12.82 10.83 19.63
N ARG A 342 11.62 10.27 19.75
CA ARG A 342 11.19 8.99 19.21
C ARG A 342 9.70 9.08 18.88
N GLY A 343 9.24 8.41 17.82
CA GLY A 343 7.82 8.39 17.48
C GLY A 343 6.99 7.61 18.50
N ALA A 344 5.71 7.97 18.69
CA ALA A 344 4.79 7.26 19.60
C ALA A 344 4.61 5.76 19.26
N ASN A 345 4.90 5.37 18.01
CA ASN A 345 4.93 3.96 17.62
C ASN A 345 6.01 3.14 18.36
N GLN A 346 7.04 3.79 18.93
CA GLN A 346 8.06 3.12 19.74
C GLN A 346 7.50 2.54 21.04
N CYS A 347 6.35 2.98 21.55
CA CYS A 347 5.72 2.36 22.73
C CYS A 347 5.47 0.86 22.55
N ARG A 348 5.07 0.42 21.36
CA ARG A 348 4.87 -0.99 21.05
C ARG A 348 6.19 -1.77 21.07
N HIS A 349 7.25 -1.14 20.57
CA HIS A 349 8.60 -1.69 20.62
C HIS A 349 9.12 -1.75 22.06
N THR A 350 8.85 -0.71 22.86
CA THR A 350 9.14 -0.66 24.29
C THR A 350 8.51 -1.82 25.04
N PHE A 351 7.21 -2.05 24.86
CA PHE A 351 6.52 -3.19 25.48
C PHE A 351 7.21 -4.52 25.14
N ALA A 352 7.39 -4.79 23.84
CA ALA A 352 7.98 -6.03 23.37
C ALA A 352 9.39 -6.26 23.94
N SER A 353 10.25 -5.24 23.84
CA SER A 353 11.62 -5.31 24.33
C SER A 353 11.69 -5.48 25.86
N GLN A 354 10.81 -4.83 26.63
CA GLN A 354 10.79 -4.99 28.08
C GLN A 354 10.32 -6.38 28.52
N MET A 355 9.29 -6.93 27.86
CA MET A 355 8.80 -8.29 28.16
C MET A 355 9.88 -9.33 27.86
N LEU A 356 10.54 -9.23 26.71
CA LEU A 356 11.63 -10.14 26.33
C LEU A 356 12.84 -9.99 27.25
N SER A 357 13.20 -8.76 27.63
CA SER A 357 14.27 -8.50 28.60
C SER A 357 13.95 -9.05 30.00
N SER A 358 12.67 -9.31 30.27
CA SER A 358 12.17 -9.95 31.50
C SER A 358 11.94 -11.45 31.36
N TYR A 359 12.45 -12.08 30.28
CA TYR A 359 12.33 -13.52 30.01
C TYR A 359 10.89 -14.02 29.81
N VAL A 360 9.96 -13.14 29.46
CA VAL A 360 8.60 -13.55 29.11
C VAL A 360 8.62 -14.35 27.81
N PRO A 361 7.91 -15.48 27.72
CA PRO A 361 7.86 -16.30 26.51
C PRO A 361 7.46 -15.50 25.26
N VAL A 362 8.23 -15.68 24.18
CA VAL A 362 8.05 -14.92 22.93
C VAL A 362 6.67 -15.15 22.31
N GLU A 363 6.10 -16.34 22.52
CA GLU A 363 4.76 -16.72 22.08
C GLU A 363 3.68 -15.89 22.79
N TRP A 364 3.84 -15.65 24.09
CA TRP A 364 2.92 -14.79 24.86
C TRP A 364 3.02 -13.34 24.39
N VAL A 365 4.25 -12.84 24.19
CA VAL A 365 4.47 -11.47 23.67
C VAL A 365 3.87 -11.31 22.27
N ALA A 366 4.05 -12.30 21.38
CA ALA A 366 3.47 -12.28 20.04
C ALA A 366 1.94 -12.25 20.07
N ARG A 367 1.32 -13.04 20.97
CA ARG A 367 -0.13 -13.04 21.21
C ARG A 367 -0.62 -11.66 21.67
N GLN A 368 0.05 -11.07 22.66
CA GLN A 368 -0.27 -9.74 23.18
C GLN A 368 -0.17 -8.63 22.12
N LEU A 369 0.82 -8.73 21.23
CA LEU A 369 1.01 -7.80 20.11
C LEU A 369 0.02 -8.05 18.96
N GLY A 370 -0.61 -9.23 18.90
CA GLY A 370 -1.45 -9.64 17.77
C GLY A 370 -0.65 -9.93 16.50
N HIS A 371 0.55 -10.51 16.64
CA HIS A 371 1.31 -11.04 15.52
C HIS A 371 0.80 -12.43 15.12
N ALA A 372 0.85 -12.75 13.83
CA ALA A 372 0.46 -14.07 13.32
C ALA A 372 1.47 -15.17 13.72
N ASP A 373 2.74 -14.79 13.87
CA ASP A 373 3.83 -15.67 14.28
C ASP A 373 4.84 -14.94 15.19
N THR A 374 5.88 -15.66 15.61
CA THR A 374 6.98 -15.13 16.43
C THR A 374 8.11 -14.54 15.59
N THR A 375 8.09 -14.71 14.25
CA THR A 375 9.15 -14.28 13.32
C THR A 375 9.42 -12.79 13.44
N MET A 376 8.36 -11.98 13.44
CA MET A 376 8.49 -10.52 13.60
C MET A 376 9.06 -10.13 14.95
N VAL A 377 8.72 -10.86 16.02
CA VAL A 377 9.25 -10.57 17.36
C VAL A 377 10.75 -10.89 17.42
N ARG A 378 11.14 -12.07 16.93
CA ARG A 378 12.55 -12.50 16.89
C ARG A 378 13.41 -11.60 16.00
N LYS A 379 12.88 -11.20 14.84
CA LYS A 379 13.56 -10.34 13.87
C LYS A 379 13.81 -8.92 14.38
N HIS A 380 12.82 -8.32 15.07
CA HIS A 380 12.90 -6.91 15.48
C HIS A 380 13.40 -6.68 16.91
N TYR A 381 13.29 -7.68 17.79
CA TYR A 381 13.61 -7.52 19.23
C TYR A 381 14.65 -8.52 19.74
N GLY A 382 15.34 -9.24 18.84
CA GLY A 382 16.44 -10.14 19.22
C GLY A 382 17.65 -9.42 19.83
N ARG A 383 17.76 -8.09 19.67
CA ARG A 383 18.76 -7.24 20.34
C ARG A 383 18.16 -6.67 21.64
N TRP A 384 18.52 -7.31 22.75
CA TRP A 384 18.11 -7.02 24.13
C TRP A 384 18.32 -5.57 24.55
N ILE A 385 17.54 -5.05 25.51
CA ILE A 385 17.83 -3.75 26.17
C ILE A 385 18.91 -4.00 27.22
N PRO A 386 20.18 -3.63 27.00
CA PRO A 386 21.27 -4.10 27.86
C PRO A 386 21.20 -3.50 29.28
N LYS A 387 20.58 -2.32 29.43
CA LYS A 387 20.55 -1.59 30.71
C LYS A 387 19.54 -2.13 31.72
N ASP A 388 18.44 -2.73 31.24
CA ASP A 388 17.34 -3.22 32.10
C ASP A 388 17.25 -4.76 32.15
N THR A 389 18.11 -5.45 31.39
CA THR A 389 18.14 -6.92 31.35
C THR A 389 18.79 -7.44 32.63
N LYS A 390 18.05 -8.21 33.43
CA LYS A 390 18.61 -8.92 34.59
C LYS A 390 19.66 -9.94 34.12
N SER A 391 20.67 -10.26 34.94
CA SER A 391 21.63 -11.30 34.53
C SER A 391 20.96 -12.67 34.44
N MET A 392 20.97 -13.28 33.24
CA MET A 392 20.51 -14.66 33.07
C MET A 392 21.28 -15.63 33.96
N ALA A 393 22.60 -15.44 34.08
CA ALA A 393 23.43 -16.30 34.89
C ALA A 393 22.94 -16.34 36.34
N GLY A 394 22.50 -15.20 36.89
CA GLY A 394 21.95 -15.15 38.25
C GLY A 394 20.64 -15.91 38.39
N ILE A 395 19.72 -15.76 37.44
CA ILE A 395 18.42 -16.46 37.42
C ILE A 395 18.63 -17.97 37.24
N VAL A 396 19.46 -18.37 36.27
CA VAL A 396 19.81 -19.77 36.00
C VAL A 396 20.53 -20.37 37.21
N SER A 397 21.44 -19.63 37.85
CA SER A 397 22.09 -20.10 39.08
C SER A 397 21.08 -20.34 40.20
N LYS A 398 20.05 -19.48 40.36
CA LYS A 398 18.95 -19.73 41.31
C LYS A 398 18.13 -20.96 40.92
N MET A 399 17.73 -21.08 39.66
CA MET A 399 16.95 -22.21 39.15
C MET A 399 17.68 -23.56 39.31
N LEU A 400 19.00 -23.56 39.16
CA LEU A 400 19.85 -24.74 39.32
C LEU A 400 20.30 -24.97 40.78
N GLY A 401 19.86 -24.14 41.73
CA GLY A 401 20.20 -24.30 43.16
C GLY A 401 21.60 -23.84 43.55
N PHE A 402 22.32 -23.12 42.69
CA PHE A 402 23.64 -22.54 42.99
C PHE A 402 23.57 -21.20 43.75
N ARG A 403 22.38 -20.61 43.90
CA ARG A 403 22.14 -19.40 44.72
C ARG A 403 20.84 -19.56 45.51
N ALA A 404 20.88 -19.25 46.81
CA ALA A 404 19.69 -19.13 47.64
C ALA A 404 18.90 -17.85 47.31
N ASP A 405 17.63 -17.81 47.72
CA ASP A 405 16.65 -16.78 47.37
C ASP A 405 16.97 -15.38 47.89
#